data_AF-A0A1C6G9L2-F1
#
_entry.id   AF-A0A1C6G9L2-F1
#
_cell.length_a   1.000
_cell.length_b   1.000
_cell.length_c   1.000
_cell.angle_alpha   90.00
_cell.angle_beta   90.00
_cell.angle_gamma   90.00
#
_symmetry.space_group_name_H-M   'P 1'
#
loop_
_entity.id
_entity.type
_entity.pdbx_description
1 polymer ?
#
loop_
_entity_poly.entity_id
_entity_poly.type
_entity_poly.pdbx_seq_one_letter_code
_entity_poly.pdbx_strand_id
1 'polypeptide(L)' 'MGTAGFGYDPVFLVPEKGRTFGQLTAEEKGAISHRGKALRAFSEKLATYLKK' A
#
# COMPACT_ATOMS: atom_id res chain seq x y z
N MET A 1 3.10 -12.41 15.34
CA MET A 1 3.61 -12.03 14.00
C MET A 1 2.44 -12.14 13.03
N GLY A 2 2.24 -11.18 12.14
CA GLY A 2 1.15 -11.22 11.17
C GLY A 2 1.40 -12.23 10.04
N THR A 3 0.35 -12.86 9.53
CA THR A 3 0.41 -13.92 8.50
C THR A 3 -0.05 -13.45 7.12
N ALA A 4 -0.58 -12.23 7.01
CA ALA A 4 -1.02 -11.65 5.75
C ALA A 4 0.17 -11.02 5.00
N GLY A 5 -0.02 -10.76 3.71
CA GLY A 5 1.00 -10.13 2.88
C GLY A 5 2.07 -11.10 2.37
N PHE A 6 3.26 -10.59 2.08
CA PHE A 6 4.40 -11.34 1.52
C PHE A 6 5.73 -10.69 1.91
N GLY A 7 6.82 -11.46 1.82
CA GLY A 7 8.18 -10.97 2.07
C GLY A 7 8.34 -10.33 3.45
N TYR A 8 8.77 -9.08 3.49
CA TYR A 8 9.07 -8.35 4.72
C TYR A 8 7.86 -7.71 5.41
N ASP A 9 6.64 -7.93 4.91
CA ASP A 9 5.43 -7.37 5.51
C ASP A 9 5.28 -7.67 7.03
N PRO A 10 5.58 -8.89 7.53
CA PRO A 10 5.41 -9.18 8.96
C PRO A 10 6.33 -8.40 9.90
N VAL A 11 7.41 -7.78 9.39
CA VAL A 11 8.39 -7.03 10.17
C VAL A 11 8.35 -5.52 9.90
N PHE A 12 7.64 -5.07 8.88
CA PHE A 12 7.52 -3.64 8.56
C PHE A 12 6.42 -3.00 9.39
N LEU A 13 6.80 -2.25 10.44
CA LEU A 13 5.87 -1.56 11.33
C LEU A 13 5.19 -0.38 10.64
N VAL A 14 3.89 -0.23 10.87
CA VAL A 14 3.11 0.98 10.56
C VAL A 14 2.88 1.73 11.88
N PRO A 15 3.68 2.77 12.20
CA PRO A 15 3.69 3.38 13.53
C PRO A 15 2.33 3.91 13.96
N GLU A 16 1.59 4.55 13.04
CA GLU A 16 0.26 5.12 13.28
C GLU A 16 -0.80 4.07 13.67
N LYS A 17 -0.55 2.79 13.36
CA LYS A 17 -1.48 1.68 13.62
C LYS A 17 -0.98 0.71 14.69
N GLY A 18 0.26 0.85 15.17
CA GLY A 18 0.89 -0.12 16.08
C GLY A 18 0.93 -1.56 15.54
N ARG A 19 0.82 -1.74 14.22
CA ARG A 19 0.69 -3.04 13.54
C ARG A 19 1.72 -3.13 12.42
N THR A 20 2.24 -4.32 12.14
CA THR A 20 3.07 -4.53 10.95
C THR A 20 2.20 -4.66 9.71
N PHE A 21 2.77 -4.46 8.51
CA PHE A 21 2.04 -4.66 7.25
C PHE A 21 1.44 -6.06 7.15
N GLY A 22 2.12 -7.08 7.68
CA GLY A 22 1.63 -8.46 7.67
C GLY A 22 0.45 -8.70 8.62
N GLN A 23 0.11 -7.73 9.46
CA GLN A 23 -1.08 -7.75 10.29
C GLN A 23 -2.25 -7.00 9.65
N LEU A 24 -2.06 -6.23 8.57
CA LEU A 24 -3.11 -5.45 7.92
C LEU A 24 -3.94 -6.29 6.95
N THR A 25 -5.22 -5.94 6.77
CA THR A 25 -6.01 -6.51 5.66
C THR A 25 -5.48 -6.04 4.31
N ALA A 26 -5.88 -6.72 3.24
CA ALA A 26 -5.51 -6.31 1.89
C ALA A 26 -6.01 -4.89 1.55
N GLU A 27 -7.21 -4.51 2.01
CA GLU A 27 -7.72 -3.15 1.81
C GLU A 27 -6.93 -2.11 2.61
N GLU A 28 -6.67 -2.38 3.91
CA GLU A 28 -5.86 -1.51 4.76
C GLU A 28 -4.47 -1.27 4.15
N LYS A 29 -3.82 -2.35 3.69
CA LYS A 29 -2.52 -2.28 3.01
C LYS A 29 -2.62 -1.53 1.67
N GLY A 30 -3.66 -1.77 0.88
CA GLY A 30 -3.88 -1.10 -0.41
C GLY A 30 -4.07 0.42 -0.26
N ALA A 31 -4.73 0.85 0.81
CA ALA A 31 -4.94 2.26 1.11
C ALA A 31 -3.62 2.99 1.39
N ILE A 32 -2.71 2.39 2.18
CA ILE A 32 -1.52 3.10 2.69
C ILE A 32 -0.18 2.70 2.02
N SER A 33 -0.13 1.57 1.31
CA SER A 33 1.12 1.04 0.75
C SER A 33 1.77 1.99 -0.27
N HIS A 34 3.09 1.93 -0.35
CA HIS A 34 3.87 2.64 -1.38
C HIS A 34 3.36 2.33 -2.79
N ARG A 35 3.04 1.06 -3.07
CA ARG A 35 2.47 0.62 -4.36
C ARG A 35 1.11 1.28 -4.62
N GLY A 36 0.21 1.29 -3.63
CA GLY A 36 -1.08 1.95 -3.76
C GLY A 36 -0.96 3.44 -4.03
N LYS A 37 -0.07 4.14 -3.31
CA LYS A 37 0.22 5.57 -3.53
C LYS A 37 0.78 5.83 -4.93
N ALA A 38 1.75 5.03 -5.38
CA ALA A 38 2.36 5.17 -6.69
C ALA A 38 1.37 4.95 -7.84
N LEU A 39 0.51 3.92 -7.74
CA LEU A 39 -0.50 3.63 -8.76
C LEU A 39 -1.57 4.73 -8.86
N ARG A 40 -1.98 5.34 -7.75
CA ARG A 40 -2.89 6.51 -7.77
C ARG A 40 -2.26 7.70 -8.49
N ALA A 41 -1.03 8.06 -8.12
CA ALA A 41 -0.30 9.14 -8.78
C ALA A 41 -0.06 8.86 -10.27
N PHE A 42 0.21 7.60 -10.63
CA PHE A 42 0.34 7.16 -12.02
C PHE A 42 -0.97 7.30 -12.77
N SER A 43 -2.10 6.85 -12.18
CA SER A 43 -3.42 6.93 -12.80
C SER A 43 -3.82 8.37 -13.12
N GLU A 44 -3.55 9.33 -12.23
CA GLU A 44 -3.77 10.76 -12.48
C GLU A 44 -2.97 11.26 -13.69
N LYS A 45 -1.67 10.96 -13.73
CA LYS A 45 -0.80 11.34 -14.85
C LYS A 45 -1.23 10.70 -16.17
N LEU A 46 -1.63 9.43 -16.13
CA LEU A 46 -2.12 8.72 -17.29
C LEU A 46 -3.41 9.36 -17.82
N ALA A 47 -4.34 9.71 -16.94
CA ALA A 47 -5.57 10.41 -17.34
C ALA A 47 -5.28 11.78 -17.98
N THR A 48 -4.29 12.53 -17.48
CA THR A 48 -3.83 13.76 -18.13
C THR A 48 -3.20 13.49 -19.49
N TYR A 49 -2.38 12.44 -19.62
CA TYR A 49 -1.73 12.06 -20.86
C TYR A 49 -2.73 11.67 -21.96
N LEU A 50 -3.75 10.88 -21.60
CA LEU A 50 -4.78 10.39 -22.54
C LEU A 50 -5.79 11.46 -23.00
N LYS A 51 -5.87 12.61 -22.31
CA LYS A 51 -6.72 13.74 -22.70
C LYS A 51 -6.04 14.70 -23.69
N LYS A 52 -4.77 14.47 -24.00
CA LYS A 52 -4.04 15.15 -25.08
C LYS A 52 -4.28 14.44 -26.40
#